data_AF-A0A2U3WMB3-F1
#
_entry.id   AF-A0A2U3WMB3-F1
#
_cell.length_a   1.000
_cell.length_b   1.000
_cell.length_c   1.000
_cell.angle_alpha   90.00
_cell.angle_beta   90.00
_cell.angle_gamma   90.00
#
_symmetry.space_group_name_H-M   'P 1'
#
loop_
_entity.id
_entity.type
_entity.pdbx_description
1 polymer ?
#
loop_
_entity_poly.entity_id
_entity_poly.type
_entity_poly.pdbx_seq_one_letter_code
_entity_poly.pdbx_strand_id
1 'polypeptide(L)'
;MAMGWFYLSFYSLWFLGLMCIILTIYWMHLWHGGFAWDGTILMFNYHPVLMVVGLVVLYSAASLVYRLPQSWVGPKLPWKIGHAALHLLAFILTVLGLVAVFQFHRHSKVANLYSLHSWLGIVTVFLFACQWFLGFAVFLLPWASMWLRSLLKPIHFFFGVIILSLSIASVISGINEKLFFSLKNSTQLYSSLPGEAIFANSLGMLVVLFGLLVFYILLVSSWKRPEPGILTEGQPLLPDGE
;
A
#
# COMPACT_ATOMS: atom_id res chain seq x y z
N MET A 1 -12.93 -7.41 -24.73
CA MET A 1 -12.30 -8.41 -23.81
C MET A 1 -11.32 -7.78 -22.82
N ALA A 2 -10.32 -6.99 -23.24
CA ALA A 2 -9.32 -6.40 -22.32
C ALA A 2 -9.89 -5.50 -21.21
N MET A 3 -10.97 -4.76 -21.49
CA MET A 3 -11.66 -3.91 -20.52
C MET A 3 -12.44 -4.70 -19.46
N GLY A 4 -12.99 -5.88 -19.82
CA GLY A 4 -13.70 -6.75 -18.87
C GLY A 4 -12.76 -7.34 -17.83
N TRP A 5 -11.57 -7.79 -18.26
CA TRP A 5 -10.52 -8.28 -17.37
C TRP A 5 -9.98 -7.19 -16.43
N PHE A 6 -9.91 -5.93 -16.88
CA PHE A 6 -9.55 -4.80 -16.02
C PHE A 6 -10.54 -4.63 -14.88
N TYR A 7 -11.84 -4.52 -15.19
CA TYR A 7 -12.86 -4.33 -14.17
C TYR A 7 -12.97 -5.50 -13.21
N LEU A 8 -12.86 -6.75 -13.70
CA LEU A 8 -12.80 -7.92 -12.84
C LEU A 8 -11.62 -7.80 -11.85
N SER A 9 -10.42 -7.50 -12.34
CA SER A 9 -9.22 -7.34 -11.50
C SER A 9 -9.37 -6.18 -10.50
N PHE A 10 -9.99 -5.07 -10.92
CA PHE A 10 -10.23 -3.91 -10.08
C PHE A 10 -11.25 -4.20 -8.96
N TYR A 11 -12.37 -4.86 -9.27
CA TYR A 11 -13.35 -5.26 -8.25
C TYR A 11 -12.77 -6.32 -7.30
N SER A 12 -11.97 -7.25 -7.80
CA SER A 12 -11.23 -8.19 -6.95
C SER A 12 -10.27 -7.46 -6.00
N LEU A 13 -9.54 -6.44 -6.45
CA LEU A 13 -8.70 -5.63 -5.57
C LEU A 13 -9.51 -4.94 -4.48
N TRP A 14 -10.64 -4.32 -4.82
CA TRP A 14 -11.51 -3.68 -3.83
C TRP A 14 -11.98 -4.65 -2.76
N PHE A 15 -12.47 -5.82 -3.19
CA PHE A 15 -12.91 -6.88 -2.28
C PHE A 15 -11.77 -7.37 -1.39
N LEU A 16 -10.63 -7.73 -1.96
CA LEU A 16 -9.47 -8.24 -1.22
C LEU A 16 -8.89 -7.18 -0.25
N GLY A 17 -8.81 -5.92 -0.68
CA GLY A 17 -8.36 -4.82 0.16
C GLY A 17 -9.29 -4.56 1.34
N LEU A 18 -10.61 -4.57 1.11
CA LEU A 18 -11.59 -4.45 2.19
C LEU A 18 -11.49 -5.63 3.17
N MET A 19 -11.32 -6.85 2.67
CA MET A 19 -11.08 -8.02 3.51
C MET A 19 -9.81 -7.89 4.35
N CYS A 20 -8.69 -7.41 3.79
CA CYS A 20 -7.47 -7.16 4.57
C CYS A 20 -7.74 -6.21 5.75
N ILE A 21 -8.48 -5.12 5.52
CA ILE A 21 -8.80 -4.14 6.56
C ILE A 21 -9.71 -4.76 7.63
N ILE A 22 -10.85 -5.32 7.22
CA ILE A 22 -11.86 -5.87 8.14
C ILE A 22 -11.26 -7.00 8.98
N LEU A 23 -10.51 -7.91 8.36
CA LEU A 23 -9.91 -9.04 9.07
C LEU A 23 -8.79 -8.57 10.01
N THR A 24 -8.02 -7.52 9.68
CA THR A 24 -7.02 -6.96 10.62
C THR A 24 -7.70 -6.32 11.84
N ILE A 25 -8.79 -5.57 11.62
CA ILE A 25 -9.58 -4.98 12.71
C ILE A 25 -10.18 -6.09 13.58
N TYR A 26 -10.78 -7.11 12.94
CA TYR A 26 -11.37 -8.25 13.63
C TYR A 26 -10.32 -9.02 14.43
N TRP A 27 -9.13 -9.23 13.88
CA TRP A 27 -8.02 -9.89 14.59
C TRP A 27 -7.66 -9.15 15.88
N MET A 28 -7.42 -7.83 15.77
CA MET A 28 -7.09 -6.99 16.92
C MET A 28 -8.23 -6.90 17.95
N HIS A 29 -9.48 -6.89 17.49
CA HIS A 29 -10.63 -6.83 18.39
C HIS A 29 -10.84 -8.15 19.14
N LEU A 30 -10.90 -9.27 18.42
CA LEU A 30 -11.26 -10.57 18.98
C LEU A 30 -10.15 -11.14 19.90
N TRP A 31 -8.88 -11.06 19.48
CA TRP A 31 -7.77 -11.69 20.21
C TRP A 31 -6.94 -10.72 21.05
N HIS A 32 -6.93 -9.42 20.72
CA HIS A 32 -6.08 -8.43 21.40
C HIS A 32 -6.85 -7.39 22.22
N GLY A 33 -8.15 -7.59 22.43
CA GLY A 33 -8.95 -6.79 23.35
C GLY A 33 -9.40 -5.42 22.82
N GLY A 34 -9.26 -5.16 21.52
CA GLY A 34 -9.76 -3.94 20.89
C GLY A 34 -8.75 -2.79 20.86
N PHE A 35 -9.21 -1.56 21.06
CA PHE A 35 -8.45 -0.35 20.76
C PHE A 35 -8.65 0.73 21.83
N ALA A 36 -7.57 1.38 22.24
CA ALA A 36 -7.60 2.57 23.09
C ALA A 36 -6.36 3.45 22.80
N TRP A 37 -6.50 4.77 22.81
CA TRP A 37 -5.39 5.70 22.55
C TRP A 37 -4.81 6.23 23.87
N ASP A 38 -4.21 5.36 24.66
CA ASP A 38 -3.85 5.61 26.06
C ASP A 38 -2.43 5.14 26.45
N GLY A 39 -1.61 4.71 25.49
CA GLY A 39 -0.27 4.20 25.72
C GLY A 39 -0.21 2.73 26.18
N THR A 40 -1.35 2.07 26.39
CA THR A 40 -1.41 0.64 26.76
C THR A 40 -1.20 -0.27 25.54
N ILE A 41 -1.26 -1.60 25.75
CA ILE A 41 -1.23 -2.58 24.65
C ILE A 41 -2.38 -2.38 23.65
N LEU A 42 -3.51 -1.82 24.07
CA LEU A 42 -4.62 -1.51 23.18
C LEU A 42 -4.27 -0.38 22.19
N MET A 43 -3.33 0.48 22.55
CA MET A 43 -2.79 1.48 21.63
C MET A 43 -1.95 0.84 20.52
N PHE A 44 -1.16 -0.18 20.85
CA PHE A 44 -0.39 -0.93 19.86
C PHE A 44 -1.29 -1.50 18.76
N ASN A 45 -2.51 -1.93 19.08
CA ASN A 45 -3.42 -2.55 18.12
C ASN A 45 -3.81 -1.62 16.95
N TYR A 46 -3.69 -0.29 17.09
CA TYR A 46 -3.83 0.65 15.96
C TYR A 46 -2.72 0.48 14.93
N HIS A 47 -1.51 0.07 15.33
CA HIS A 47 -0.37 -0.09 14.43
C HIS A 47 -0.68 -1.04 13.25
N PRO A 48 -0.99 -2.34 13.45
CA PRO A 48 -1.25 -3.24 12.33
C PRO A 48 -2.42 -2.77 11.44
N VAL A 49 -3.49 -2.23 12.03
CA VAL A 49 -4.65 -1.71 11.25
C VAL A 49 -4.22 -0.55 10.36
N LEU A 50 -3.54 0.45 10.93
CA LEU A 50 -3.12 1.64 10.20
C LEU A 50 -2.05 1.32 9.14
N MET A 51 -1.17 0.36 9.39
CA MET A 51 -0.21 -0.13 8.37
C MET A 51 -0.93 -0.80 7.20
N VAL A 52 -1.91 -1.69 7.46
CA VAL A 52 -2.66 -2.35 6.39
C VAL A 52 -3.50 -1.35 5.59
N VAL A 53 -4.19 -0.42 6.26
CA VAL A 53 -4.99 0.62 5.57
C VAL A 53 -4.08 1.55 4.76
N GLY A 54 -3.03 2.10 5.39
CA GLY A 54 -2.15 3.09 4.77
C GLY A 54 -1.19 2.51 3.74
N LEU A 55 -0.27 1.64 4.18
CA LEU A 55 0.85 1.16 3.37
C LEU A 55 0.50 0.06 2.37
N VAL A 56 -0.61 -0.67 2.58
CA VAL A 56 -1.05 -1.72 1.67
C VAL A 56 -2.20 -1.23 0.80
N VAL A 57 -3.36 -0.95 1.39
CA VAL A 57 -4.58 -0.70 0.59
C VAL A 57 -4.57 0.67 -0.08
N LEU A 58 -4.42 1.76 0.69
CA LEU A 58 -4.45 3.11 0.13
C LEU A 58 -3.24 3.41 -0.76
N TYR A 59 -2.04 2.96 -0.36
CA TYR A 59 -0.85 3.09 -1.20
C TYR A 59 -1.04 2.41 -2.56
N SER A 60 -1.61 1.20 -2.58
CA SER A 60 -1.90 0.47 -3.82
C SER A 60 -2.97 1.17 -4.65
N ALA A 61 -4.05 1.65 -4.02
CA ALA A 61 -5.09 2.41 -4.71
C ALA A 61 -4.50 3.66 -5.38
N ALA A 62 -3.67 4.42 -4.67
CA ALA A 62 -2.98 5.60 -5.18
C ALA A 62 -2.05 5.27 -6.36
N SER A 63 -1.34 4.14 -6.29
CA SER A 63 -0.43 3.66 -7.34
C SER A 63 -1.16 3.26 -8.63
N LEU A 64 -2.43 2.87 -8.53
CA LEU A 64 -3.25 2.40 -9.64
C LEU A 64 -4.17 3.48 -10.24
N VAL A 65 -4.20 4.70 -9.70
CA VAL A 65 -5.07 5.80 -10.17
C VAL A 65 -4.95 6.03 -11.68
N TYR A 66 -3.75 5.95 -12.25
CA TYR A 66 -3.51 6.13 -13.69
C TYR A 66 -3.82 4.91 -14.56
N ARG A 67 -4.20 3.79 -13.95
CA ARG A 67 -4.67 2.58 -14.66
C ARG A 67 -6.16 2.62 -14.93
N LEU A 68 -6.90 3.48 -14.22
CA LEU A 68 -8.32 3.70 -14.45
C LEU A 68 -8.55 4.26 -15.87
N PRO A 69 -9.42 3.65 -16.68
CA PRO A 69 -9.75 4.10 -18.03
C PRO A 69 -10.25 5.55 -18.09
N GLN A 70 -10.93 6.00 -17.04
CA GLN A 70 -11.37 7.40 -16.87
C GLN A 70 -10.19 8.38 -16.84
N SER A 71 -9.00 7.91 -16.45
CA SER A 71 -7.79 8.72 -16.45
C SER A 71 -7.15 8.89 -17.81
N TRP A 72 -7.57 8.12 -18.82
CA TRP A 72 -6.91 8.10 -20.13
C TRP A 72 -7.29 9.29 -21.01
N VAL A 73 -8.48 9.85 -20.78
CA VAL A 73 -9.02 10.99 -21.53
C VAL A 73 -8.97 12.25 -20.67
N GLY A 74 -8.75 13.40 -21.29
CA GLY A 74 -8.81 14.71 -20.63
C GLY A 74 -7.55 15.09 -19.84
N PRO A 75 -7.62 16.14 -19.00
CA PRO A 75 -6.44 16.74 -18.36
C PRO A 75 -5.75 15.78 -17.38
N LYS A 76 -4.41 15.85 -17.30
CA LYS A 76 -3.61 15.02 -16.36
C LYS A 76 -3.69 15.52 -14.91
N LEU A 77 -3.99 16.80 -14.70
CA LEU A 77 -3.84 17.46 -13.39
C LEU A 77 -4.75 16.88 -12.30
N PRO A 78 -6.07 16.65 -12.51
CA PRO A 78 -6.93 16.09 -11.45
C PRO A 78 -6.42 14.73 -10.95
N TRP A 79 -5.95 13.87 -11.87
CA TRP A 79 -5.39 12.56 -11.55
C TRP A 79 -4.05 12.65 -10.82
N LYS A 80 -3.22 13.68 -11.12
CA LYS A 80 -1.99 13.99 -10.35
C LYS A 80 -2.31 14.41 -8.93
N ILE A 81 -3.30 15.29 -8.75
CA ILE A 81 -3.75 15.72 -7.43
C ILE A 81 -4.30 14.52 -6.66
N GLY A 82 -5.16 13.70 -7.28
CA GLY A 82 -5.71 12.49 -6.65
C GLY A 82 -4.63 11.50 -6.22
N HIS A 83 -3.66 11.20 -7.09
CA HIS A 83 -2.51 10.35 -6.76
C HIS A 83 -1.70 10.91 -5.58
N ALA A 84 -1.35 12.20 -5.61
CA ALA A 84 -0.59 12.84 -4.54
C ALA A 84 -1.36 12.88 -3.21
N ALA A 85 -2.66 13.20 -3.25
CA ALA A 85 -3.52 13.28 -2.07
C ALA A 85 -3.75 11.89 -1.43
N LEU A 86 -3.99 10.84 -2.22
CA LEU A 86 -4.15 9.49 -1.70
C LEU A 86 -2.86 8.96 -1.08
N HIS A 87 -1.71 9.20 -1.70
CA HIS A 87 -0.42 8.86 -1.07
C HIS A 87 -0.16 9.68 0.20
N LEU A 88 -0.54 10.97 0.24
CA LEU A 88 -0.42 11.77 1.46
C LEU A 88 -1.29 11.23 2.59
N LEU A 89 -2.54 10.86 2.29
CA LEU A 89 -3.44 10.23 3.26
C LEU A 89 -2.86 8.90 3.77
N ALA A 90 -2.37 8.05 2.87
CA ALA A 90 -1.67 6.80 3.23
C ALA A 90 -0.47 7.06 4.15
N PHE A 91 0.33 8.09 3.85
CA PHE A 91 1.48 8.49 4.67
C PHE A 91 1.06 8.98 6.06
N ILE A 92 0.01 9.81 6.16
CA ILE A 92 -0.52 10.29 7.45
C ILE A 92 -0.96 9.11 8.32
N LEU A 93 -1.74 8.16 7.78
CA LEU A 93 -2.16 6.97 8.53
C LEU A 93 -0.96 6.12 8.98
N THR A 94 0.05 5.99 8.13
CA THR A 94 1.29 5.28 8.45
C THR A 94 2.02 5.95 9.63
N VAL A 95 2.15 7.28 9.61
CA VAL A 95 2.76 8.04 10.70
C VAL A 95 1.95 7.86 12.00
N LEU A 96 0.61 7.89 11.94
CA LEU A 96 -0.22 7.63 13.12
C LEU A 96 -0.02 6.22 13.68
N GLY A 97 0.12 5.21 12.82
CA GLY A 97 0.42 3.84 13.25
C GLY A 97 1.82 3.70 13.85
N LEU A 98 2.81 4.47 13.38
CA LEU A 98 4.13 4.55 14.01
C LEU A 98 4.05 5.24 15.38
N VAL A 99 3.33 6.36 15.47
CA VAL A 99 3.11 7.06 16.75
C VAL A 99 2.50 6.11 17.78
N ALA A 100 1.53 5.29 17.39
CA ALA A 100 0.92 4.29 18.27
C ALA A 100 1.94 3.30 18.86
N VAL A 101 2.79 2.67 18.03
CA VAL A 101 3.79 1.70 18.52
C VAL A 101 4.91 2.36 19.33
N PHE A 102 5.41 3.54 18.91
CA PHE A 102 6.45 4.26 19.64
C PHE A 102 5.96 4.76 21.01
N GLN A 103 4.71 5.24 21.10
CA GLN A 103 4.12 5.63 22.37
C GLN A 103 3.90 4.42 23.27
N PHE A 104 3.37 3.32 22.75
CA PHE A 104 3.26 2.06 23.51
C PHE A 104 4.62 1.61 24.07
N HIS A 105 5.66 1.52 23.22
CA HIS A 105 7.00 1.13 23.67
C HIS A 105 7.56 2.06 24.75
N ARG A 106 7.34 3.37 24.64
CA ARG A 106 7.77 4.34 25.66
C ARG A 106 7.09 4.12 27.01
N HIS A 107 5.79 3.84 27.03
CA HIS A 107 5.02 3.59 28.26
C HIS A 107 5.38 2.23 28.87
N SER A 108 5.47 1.19 28.04
CA SER A 108 5.78 -0.18 28.46
C SER A 108 7.28 -0.48 28.62
N LYS A 109 8.16 0.53 28.43
CA LYS A 109 9.63 0.40 28.52
C LYS A 109 10.22 -0.70 27.63
N VAL A 110 9.64 -0.87 26.44
CA VAL A 110 10.13 -1.79 25.40
C VAL A 110 11.15 -1.06 24.54
N ALA A 111 12.23 -1.75 24.15
CA ALA A 111 13.24 -1.18 23.25
C ALA A 111 12.65 -0.92 21.86
N ASN A 112 13.05 0.18 21.23
CA ASN A 112 12.64 0.50 19.86
C ASN A 112 13.64 -0.03 18.84
N LEU A 113 13.16 -0.28 17.62
CA LEU A 113 13.98 -0.51 16.43
C LEU A 113 15.03 -1.64 16.54
N TYR A 114 14.76 -2.71 17.29
CA TYR A 114 15.68 -3.84 17.42
C TYR A 114 15.35 -5.02 16.49
N SER A 115 14.14 -5.07 15.92
CA SER A 115 13.69 -6.17 15.07
C SER A 115 13.90 -5.89 13.59
N LEU A 116 14.08 -6.94 12.77
CA LEU A 116 14.19 -6.77 11.31
C LEU A 116 12.91 -6.15 10.72
N HIS A 117 11.73 -6.49 11.26
CA HIS A 117 10.46 -5.86 10.92
C HIS A 117 10.54 -4.34 11.08
N SER A 118 11.05 -3.87 12.23
CA SER A 118 11.15 -2.43 12.51
C SER A 118 12.15 -1.70 11.61
N TRP A 119 13.24 -2.36 11.19
CA TRP A 119 14.21 -1.81 10.23
C TRP A 119 13.60 -1.70 8.82
N LEU A 120 12.94 -2.77 8.36
CA LEU A 120 12.20 -2.75 7.08
C LEU A 120 11.13 -1.65 7.09
N GLY A 121 10.36 -1.54 8.18
CA GLY A 121 9.31 -0.55 8.34
C GLY A 121 9.84 0.89 8.27
N ILE A 122 10.87 1.23 9.05
CA ILE A 122 11.38 2.61 9.07
C ILE A 122 12.06 3.01 7.76
N VAL A 123 12.76 2.07 7.10
CA VAL A 123 13.32 2.29 5.74
C VAL A 123 12.19 2.53 4.73
N THR A 124 11.11 1.75 4.79
CA THR A 124 9.93 1.91 3.92
C THR A 124 9.32 3.30 4.08
N VAL A 125 9.12 3.75 5.32
CA VAL A 125 8.52 5.07 5.61
C VAL A 125 9.43 6.21 5.19
N PHE A 126 10.75 6.08 5.39
CA PHE A 126 11.72 7.05 4.90
C PHE A 126 11.69 7.17 3.38
N LEU A 127 11.76 6.04 2.66
CA LEU A 127 11.68 6.02 1.20
C LEU A 127 10.34 6.59 0.71
N PHE A 128 9.23 6.29 1.38
CA PHE A 128 7.92 6.84 1.06
C PHE A 128 7.89 8.36 1.22
N ALA A 129 8.44 8.91 2.31
CA ALA A 129 8.52 10.36 2.50
C ALA A 129 9.32 11.04 1.37
N CYS A 130 10.51 10.50 1.05
CA CYS A 130 11.34 11.00 -0.05
C CYS A 130 10.61 10.93 -1.40
N GLN A 131 9.95 9.81 -1.67
CA GLN A 131 9.22 9.55 -2.90
C GLN A 131 8.03 10.50 -3.07
N TRP A 132 7.27 10.75 -1.99
CA TRP A 132 6.14 11.68 -2.02
C TRP A 132 6.61 13.11 -2.24
N PHE A 133 7.64 13.55 -1.51
CA PHE A 133 8.20 14.90 -1.66
C PHE A 133 8.76 15.13 -3.07
N LEU A 134 9.57 14.20 -3.59
CA LEU A 134 10.11 14.27 -4.94
C LEU A 134 8.99 14.29 -5.98
N GLY A 135 7.98 13.43 -5.80
CA GLY A 135 6.84 13.34 -6.69
C GLY A 135 6.02 14.63 -6.75
N PHE A 136 5.76 15.22 -5.59
CA PHE A 136 5.10 16.51 -5.46
C PHE A 136 5.91 17.63 -6.14
N ALA A 137 7.19 17.75 -5.79
CA ALA A 137 8.05 18.81 -6.29
C ALA A 137 8.24 18.75 -7.83
N VAL A 138 8.45 17.56 -8.39
CA VAL A 138 8.82 17.40 -9.81
C VAL A 138 7.59 17.20 -10.72
N PHE A 139 6.63 16.37 -10.32
CA PHE A 139 5.53 15.98 -11.20
C PHE A 139 4.24 16.76 -10.99
N LEU A 140 4.01 17.34 -9.81
CA LEU A 140 2.80 18.14 -9.54
C LEU A 140 3.02 19.63 -9.77
N LEU A 141 4.10 20.21 -9.22
CA LEU A 141 4.39 21.64 -9.39
C LEU A 141 4.83 21.98 -10.83
N PRO A 142 4.53 23.21 -11.31
CA PRO A 142 4.77 23.59 -12.70
C PRO A 142 6.23 23.90 -13.05
N TRP A 143 7.12 24.10 -12.06
CA TRP A 143 8.48 24.62 -12.28
C TRP A 143 9.46 23.64 -12.96
N ALA A 144 9.28 22.33 -12.79
CA ALA A 144 10.23 21.33 -13.28
C ALA A 144 10.17 21.19 -14.81
N SER A 145 11.34 21.19 -15.46
CA SER A 145 11.46 21.03 -16.91
C SER A 145 11.00 19.65 -17.40
N MET A 146 10.61 19.56 -18.68
CA MET A 146 10.20 18.30 -19.28
C MET A 146 11.31 17.25 -19.31
N TRP A 147 12.57 17.69 -19.48
CA TRP A 147 13.75 16.81 -19.41
C TRP A 147 13.89 16.17 -18.03
N LEU A 148 13.82 16.97 -16.96
CA LEU A 148 13.93 16.47 -15.59
C LEU A 148 12.81 15.48 -15.25
N ARG A 149 11.57 15.80 -15.66
CA ARG A 149 10.42 14.89 -15.49
C ARG A 149 10.61 13.58 -16.25
N SER A 150 11.14 13.63 -17.47
CA SER A 150 11.40 12.42 -18.27
C SER A 150 12.47 11.54 -17.64
N LEU A 151 13.55 12.15 -17.14
CA LEU A 151 14.66 11.46 -16.44
C LEU A 151 14.19 10.79 -15.14
N LEU A 152 13.40 11.47 -14.32
CA LEU A 152 13.02 10.99 -12.99
C LEU A 152 11.80 10.06 -13.00
N LYS A 153 11.00 10.04 -14.07
CA LYS A 153 9.77 9.21 -14.12
C LYS A 153 10.04 7.70 -13.98
N PRO A 154 11.04 7.10 -14.65
CA PRO A 154 11.38 5.69 -14.45
C PRO A 154 11.83 5.39 -13.01
N ILE A 155 12.63 6.28 -12.42
CA ILE A 155 13.13 6.17 -11.03
C ILE A 155 11.96 6.23 -10.06
N HIS A 156 11.05 7.20 -10.24
CA HIS A 156 9.85 7.34 -9.44
C HIS A 156 8.96 6.09 -9.55
N PHE A 157 8.75 5.55 -10.75
CA PHE A 157 7.99 4.31 -10.91
C PHE A 157 8.66 3.12 -10.17
N PHE A 158 9.97 2.94 -10.36
CA PHE A 158 10.75 1.88 -9.73
C PHE A 158 10.65 1.93 -8.20
N PHE A 159 10.99 3.07 -7.58
CA PHE A 159 10.90 3.21 -6.13
C PHE A 159 9.46 3.09 -5.62
N GLY A 160 8.46 3.52 -6.40
CA GLY A 160 7.05 3.32 -6.07
C GLY A 160 6.68 1.86 -5.86
N VAL A 161 7.17 0.97 -6.74
CA VAL A 161 7.00 -0.49 -6.64
C VAL A 161 7.82 -1.07 -5.49
N ILE A 162 9.08 -0.65 -5.32
CA ILE A 162 9.94 -1.13 -4.23
C ILE A 162 9.34 -0.81 -2.85
N ILE A 163 8.82 0.41 -2.66
CA ILE A 163 8.16 0.80 -1.41
C ILE A 163 6.95 -0.11 -1.15
N LEU A 164 6.11 -0.41 -2.16
CA LEU A 164 4.99 -1.33 -1.98
C LEU A 164 5.45 -2.75 -1.60
N SER A 165 6.51 -3.25 -2.22
CA SER A 165 7.10 -4.56 -1.87
C SER A 165 7.62 -4.59 -0.43
N LEU A 166 8.33 -3.54 -0.01
CA LEU A 166 8.82 -3.41 1.36
C LEU A 166 7.68 -3.25 2.37
N SER A 167 6.61 -2.54 2.03
CA SER A 167 5.39 -2.45 2.84
C SER A 167 4.76 -3.82 3.08
N ILE A 168 4.60 -4.63 2.03
CA ILE A 168 4.05 -5.99 2.13
C ILE A 168 4.95 -6.88 3.00
N ALA A 169 6.27 -6.85 2.77
CA ALA A 169 7.23 -7.60 3.58
C ALA A 169 7.22 -7.15 5.06
N SER A 170 7.08 -5.85 5.30
CA SER A 170 6.96 -5.29 6.65
C SER A 170 5.67 -5.76 7.34
N VAL A 171 4.53 -5.75 6.65
CA VAL A 171 3.26 -6.25 7.21
C VAL A 171 3.34 -7.74 7.55
N ILE A 172 3.87 -8.57 6.65
CA ILE A 172 3.99 -10.02 6.89
C ILE A 172 4.92 -10.31 8.07
N SER A 173 6.09 -9.66 8.11
CA SER A 173 7.02 -9.81 9.24
C SER A 173 6.44 -9.30 10.56
N GLY A 174 5.64 -8.23 10.54
CA GLY A 174 4.96 -7.69 11.72
C GLY A 174 3.86 -8.60 12.24
N ILE A 175 3.10 -9.25 11.34
CA ILE A 175 2.12 -10.29 11.71
C ILE A 175 2.84 -11.44 12.43
N ASN A 176 3.94 -11.95 11.87
CA ASN A 176 4.73 -13.02 12.49
C ASN A 176 5.27 -12.60 13.86
N GLU A 177 5.89 -11.41 13.96
CA GLU A 177 6.44 -10.89 15.21
C GLU A 177 5.35 -10.78 16.30
N LYS A 178 4.18 -10.23 15.95
CA LYS A 178 3.03 -10.12 16.86
C LYS A 178 2.51 -11.49 17.31
N LEU A 179 2.43 -12.47 16.41
CA LEU A 179 2.03 -13.84 16.76
C LEU A 179 3.04 -14.52 17.69
N PHE A 180 4.34 -14.44 17.39
CA PHE A 180 5.39 -14.99 18.26
C PHE A 180 5.43 -14.32 19.64
N PHE A 181 5.07 -13.04 19.73
CA PHE A 181 5.00 -12.34 21.01
C PHE A 181 3.75 -12.69 21.83
N SER A 182 2.64 -13.01 21.18
CA SER A 182 1.35 -13.26 21.84
C SER A 182 1.11 -14.74 22.14
N LEU A 183 1.62 -15.64 21.28
CA LEU A 183 1.41 -17.10 21.33
C LEU A 183 2.67 -17.83 21.79
N LYS A 184 2.91 -17.82 23.10
CA LYS A 184 4.09 -18.37 23.79
C LYS A 184 3.71 -19.58 24.64
N ASN A 185 4.72 -20.26 25.21
CA ASN A 185 4.53 -21.40 26.13
C ASN A 185 3.59 -21.13 27.31
N SER A 186 3.48 -19.87 27.76
CA SER A 186 2.60 -19.46 28.87
C SER A 186 1.15 -19.19 28.45
N THR A 187 0.85 -19.15 27.15
CA THR A 187 -0.50 -18.96 26.61
C THR A 187 -0.87 -20.18 25.77
N GLN A 188 -0.87 -20.05 24.44
CA GLN A 188 -0.96 -21.16 23.50
C GLN A 188 0.24 -21.06 22.57
N LEU A 189 0.94 -22.17 22.38
CA LEU A 189 2.15 -22.19 21.57
C LEU A 189 1.81 -21.94 20.09
N TYR A 190 2.46 -20.98 19.43
CA TYR A 190 2.23 -20.72 18.00
C TYR A 190 2.32 -21.99 17.12
N SER A 191 3.27 -22.88 17.42
CA SER A 191 3.47 -24.12 16.65
C SER A 191 2.35 -25.15 16.79
N SER A 192 1.46 -25.01 17.78
CA SER A 192 0.24 -25.84 17.85
C SER A 192 -0.88 -25.31 16.96
N LEU A 193 -0.64 -24.25 16.18
CA LEU A 193 -1.57 -23.60 15.26
C LEU A 193 -2.95 -23.32 15.89
N PRO A 194 -3.01 -22.55 17.01
CA PRO A 194 -4.28 -22.13 17.57
C PRO A 194 -5.09 -21.28 16.58
N GLY A 195 -6.39 -21.10 16.83
CA GLY A 195 -7.29 -20.39 15.91
C GLY A 195 -6.80 -18.99 15.51
N GLU A 196 -6.18 -18.26 16.43
CA GLU A 196 -5.54 -16.96 16.15
C GLU A 196 -4.42 -17.08 15.10
N ALA A 197 -3.54 -18.07 15.26
CA ALA A 197 -2.41 -18.28 14.36
C ALA A 197 -2.91 -18.62 12.95
N ILE A 198 -3.89 -19.51 12.83
CA ILE A 198 -4.50 -19.87 11.53
C ILE A 198 -5.11 -18.62 10.89
N PHE A 199 -5.86 -17.83 11.65
CA PHE A 199 -6.51 -16.62 11.16
C PHE A 199 -5.49 -15.58 10.68
N ALA A 200 -4.51 -15.23 11.52
CA ALA A 200 -3.53 -14.20 11.21
C ALA A 200 -2.55 -14.62 10.10
N ASN A 201 -2.18 -15.90 10.03
CA ASN A 201 -1.42 -16.44 8.88
C ASN A 201 -2.22 -16.33 7.58
N SER A 202 -3.52 -16.65 7.62
CA SER A 202 -4.42 -16.52 6.46
C SER A 202 -4.56 -15.06 6.03
N LEU A 203 -4.65 -14.11 6.97
CA LEU A 203 -4.59 -12.68 6.70
C LEU A 203 -3.26 -12.27 6.04
N GLY A 204 -2.13 -12.79 6.51
CA GLY A 204 -0.83 -12.56 5.88
C GLY A 204 -0.80 -13.03 4.42
N MET A 205 -1.35 -14.22 4.13
CA MET A 205 -1.48 -14.73 2.76
C MET A 205 -2.45 -13.92 1.90
N LEU A 206 -3.53 -13.38 2.49
CA LEU A 206 -4.45 -12.48 1.81
C LEU A 206 -3.75 -11.17 1.39
N VAL A 207 -2.91 -10.61 2.26
CA VAL A 207 -2.09 -9.42 1.94
C VAL A 207 -1.12 -9.72 0.79
N VAL A 208 -0.50 -10.90 0.76
CA VAL A 208 0.35 -11.35 -0.36
C VAL A 208 -0.46 -11.42 -1.65
N LEU A 209 -1.61 -12.09 -1.65
CA LEU A 209 -2.48 -12.22 -2.82
C LEU A 209 -2.93 -10.85 -3.36
N PHE A 210 -3.33 -9.95 -2.46
CA PHE A 210 -3.67 -8.58 -2.81
C PHE A 210 -2.49 -7.87 -3.49
N GLY A 211 -1.29 -7.94 -2.90
CA GLY A 211 -0.08 -7.34 -3.46
C GLY A 211 0.28 -7.88 -4.85
N LEU A 212 0.20 -9.20 -5.04
CA LEU A 212 0.44 -9.84 -6.34
C LEU A 212 -0.54 -9.34 -7.41
N LEU A 213 -1.81 -9.17 -7.07
CA LEU A 213 -2.80 -8.61 -8.00
C LEU A 213 -2.51 -7.14 -8.36
N VAL A 214 -2.05 -6.33 -7.39
CA VAL A 214 -1.60 -4.96 -7.66
C VAL A 214 -0.42 -4.95 -8.62
N PHE A 215 0.59 -5.78 -8.38
CA PHE A 215 1.75 -5.90 -9.27
C PHE A 215 1.35 -6.37 -10.67
N TYR A 216 0.46 -7.35 -10.77
CA TYR A 216 -0.08 -7.78 -12.07
C TYR A 216 -0.71 -6.60 -12.83
N ILE A 217 -1.59 -5.81 -12.21
CA ILE A 217 -2.22 -4.65 -12.86
C ILE A 217 -1.19 -3.59 -13.26
N LEU A 218 -0.14 -3.39 -12.47
CA LEU A 218 0.96 -2.47 -12.83
C LEU A 218 1.79 -2.97 -14.02
N LEU A 219 1.93 -4.28 -14.19
CA LEU A 219 2.68 -4.90 -15.29
C LEU A 219 1.91 -4.91 -16.62
N VAL A 220 0.57 -4.98 -16.59
CA VAL A 220 -0.25 -5.01 -17.80
C VAL A 220 -0.09 -3.68 -18.56
N SER A 221 0.60 -3.77 -19.71
CA SER A 221 0.95 -2.62 -20.55
C SER A 221 -0.27 -1.97 -21.19
N SER A 222 -1.27 -2.76 -21.57
CA SER A 222 -2.52 -2.30 -22.18
C SER A 222 -3.40 -1.46 -21.26
N TRP A 223 -3.13 -1.46 -19.95
CA TRP A 223 -3.84 -0.63 -18.96
C TRP A 223 -3.06 0.63 -18.56
N LYS A 224 -1.91 0.88 -19.18
CA LYS A 224 -1.17 2.12 -18.94
C LYS A 224 -1.88 3.28 -19.62
N ARG A 225 -2.04 4.40 -18.92
CA ARG A 225 -2.52 5.64 -19.53
C ARG A 225 -1.71 5.97 -20.81
N PRO A 226 -2.36 6.20 -21.97
CA PRO A 226 -1.69 6.60 -23.20
C PRO A 226 -0.94 7.94 -23.04
N GLU A 227 0.23 8.04 -23.67
CA GLU A 227 0.93 9.33 -23.78
C GLU A 227 0.39 10.09 -24.99
N PRO A 228 0.15 11.41 -24.88
CA PRO A 228 -0.26 12.23 -26.02
C PRO A 228 0.81 12.16 -27.13
N GLY A 229 0.43 11.75 -28.33
CA GLY A 229 1.31 11.67 -29.50
C GLY A 229 1.69 10.26 -29.96
N ILE A 230 1.31 9.21 -29.23
CA ILE A 230 1.38 7.82 -29.73
C ILE A 230 -0.03 7.44 -30.17
N LEU A 231 -0.44 7.94 -31.33
CA LEU A 231 -1.49 7.28 -32.08
C LEU A 231 -0.92 5.91 -32.47
N THR A 232 -1.56 4.86 -31.98
CA THR A 232 -1.29 3.49 -32.41
C THR A 232 -1.31 3.41 -33.93
N GLU A 233 -0.20 2.98 -34.52
CA GLU A 233 0.08 2.77 -35.95
C GLU A 233 -0.81 1.68 -36.62
N GLY A 234 -2.06 1.51 -36.16
CA GLY A 234 -2.91 0.37 -36.51
C GLY A 234 -4.39 0.68 -36.64
N GLN A 235 -4.78 1.93 -36.91
CA GLN A 235 -6.13 2.21 -37.40
C GLN A 235 -6.03 2.68 -38.86
N PRO A 236 -6.68 1.98 -39.82
CA PRO A 236 -6.79 2.51 -41.17
C PRO A 236 -7.54 3.84 -41.10
N LEU A 237 -6.95 4.87 -41.70
CA LEU A 237 -7.64 6.10 -42.04
C LEU A 237 -8.87 5.70 -42.86
N LEU A 238 -10.06 5.93 -42.31
CA LEU A 238 -11.26 6.01 -43.14
C LEU A 238 -11.01 7.14 -44.14
N PRO A 239 -11.09 6.90 -45.46
CA PRO A 239 -11.06 8.00 -46.41
C PRO A 239 -12.34 8.81 -46.20
N ASP A 240 -12.16 10.09 -45.90
CA ASP A 240 -13.23 11.06 -46.05
C ASP A 240 -13.58 11.18 -47.54
N GLY A 241 -14.84 10.89 -47.87
CA GLY A 241 -15.57 11.43 -49.03
C GLY A 241 -15.31 10.79 -50.39
N GLU A 242 -16.34 10.11 -50.91
CA GLU A 242 -17.25 10.65 -51.94
C GLU A 242 -18.69 10.18 -51.64
#